data_AF-A0A9E0JK82-F1
#
_entry.id   AF-A0A9E0JK82-F1
#
_cell.length_a   1.000
_cell.length_b   1.000
_cell.length_c   1.000
_cell.angle_alpha   90.00
_cell.angle_beta   90.00
_cell.angle_gamma   90.00
#
_symmetry.space_group_name_H-M   'P 1'
#
loop_
_entity.id
_entity.type
_entity.pdbx_description
1 polymer ?
#
loop_
_entity_poly.entity_id
_entity_poly.type
_entity_poly.pdbx_seq_one_letter_code
_entity_poly.pdbx_strand_id
1 'polypeptide(L)'
;ILHIVVSHHGRWGKIQPGSREAHIVHKADEYSAKYHRINPVGSDKILKLMSEGFSPEEICEKLECTSGILKDRLKRTKQELNIKNTKQLLAYYKKNKKIPLGDAVFEKRIIETDSLIKLVTKEGIKKLILESELMGYLDDSKIFSDEI
;
A
#
# COMPACT_ATOMS: atom_id res chain seq x y z
N ILE A 1 6.42 -10.11 26.01
CA ILE A 1 5.25 -9.25 25.66
C ILE A 1 5.59 -7.75 25.67
N LEU A 2 6.13 -7.17 26.76
CA LEU A 2 6.43 -5.72 26.82
C LEU A 2 7.29 -5.23 25.64
N HIS A 3 8.37 -5.93 25.29
CA HIS A 3 9.22 -5.59 24.14
C HIS A 3 8.47 -5.61 22.79
N ILE A 4 7.48 -6.49 22.61
CA ILE A 4 6.65 -6.58 21.40
C ILE A 4 5.70 -5.38 21.31
N VAL A 5 5.00 -5.09 22.41
CA VAL A 5 4.08 -3.94 22.51
C VAL A 5 4.85 -2.64 22.28
N VAL A 6 6.04 -2.52 22.85
CA VAL A 6 6.88 -1.34 22.76
C VAL A 6 7.59 -1.24 21.39
N SER A 7 7.93 -2.35 20.72
CA SER A 7 8.43 -2.30 19.33
C SER A 7 7.35 -1.91 18.32
N HIS A 8 6.08 -2.27 18.58
CA HIS A 8 4.94 -1.98 17.70
C HIS A 8 4.33 -0.58 17.94
N HIS A 9 4.12 -0.20 19.20
CA HIS A 9 3.47 1.07 19.59
C HIS A 9 4.44 2.16 20.10
N GLY A 10 5.73 1.84 20.27
CA GLY A 10 6.74 2.83 20.65
C GLY A 10 7.05 3.82 19.53
N ARG A 11 7.88 4.83 19.84
CA ARG A 11 8.33 5.79 18.81
C ARG A 11 9.15 5.04 17.76
N TRP A 12 8.58 4.91 16.56
CA TRP A 12 9.14 4.18 15.42
C TRP A 12 10.64 4.45 15.24
N GLY A 13 11.45 3.38 15.18
CA GLY A 13 12.90 3.44 14.98
C GLY A 13 13.75 3.82 16.21
N LYS A 14 13.15 4.11 17.37
CA LYS A 14 13.91 4.41 18.61
C LYS A 14 14.13 3.21 19.53
N ILE A 15 13.45 2.10 19.28
CA ILE A 15 13.48 0.92 20.15
C ILE A 15 13.97 -0.24 19.30
N GLN A 16 15.18 -0.72 19.63
CA GLN A 16 15.78 -1.87 18.98
C GLN A 16 15.23 -3.14 19.62
N PRO A 17 14.75 -4.12 18.82
CA PRO A 17 14.21 -5.35 19.36
C PRO A 17 15.28 -6.18 20.07
N GLY A 18 15.10 -6.41 21.38
CA GLY A 18 16.06 -7.16 22.20
C GLY A 18 15.83 -8.68 22.30
N SER A 19 14.70 -9.19 21.78
CA SER A 19 14.38 -10.63 21.75
C SER A 19 14.10 -11.10 20.32
N ARG A 20 14.08 -12.42 20.11
CA ARG A 20 13.79 -13.05 18.82
C ARG A 20 12.37 -12.71 18.34
N GLU A 21 11.39 -12.77 19.24
CA GLU A 21 9.98 -12.49 18.99
C GLU A 21 9.78 -11.01 18.64
N ALA A 22 10.44 -10.10 19.36
CA ALA A 22 10.42 -8.67 19.07
C ALA A 22 11.06 -8.35 17.70
N HIS A 23 12.09 -9.10 17.30
CA HIS A 23 12.70 -8.96 15.97
C HIS A 23 11.75 -9.37 14.85
N ILE A 24 10.98 -10.44 15.04
CA ILE A 24 9.98 -10.89 14.07
C ILE A 24 8.89 -9.82 13.90
N VAL A 25 8.35 -9.32 15.02
CA VAL A 25 7.32 -8.27 14.99
C VAL A 25 7.85 -6.99 14.36
N HIS A 26 9.05 -6.54 14.73
CA HIS A 26 9.68 -5.36 14.13
C HIS A 26 9.85 -5.49 12.61
N LYS A 27 10.33 -6.65 12.13
CA LYS A 27 10.46 -6.92 10.69
C LYS A 27 9.11 -6.96 9.98
N ALA A 28 8.09 -7.56 10.60
CA ALA A 28 6.74 -7.60 10.04
C ALA A 28 6.12 -6.20 9.94
N ASP A 29 6.30 -5.37 10.98
CA ASP A 29 5.89 -3.98 11.01
C ASP A 29 6.62 -3.15 9.97
N GLU A 30 7.95 -3.29 9.89
CA GLU A 30 8.78 -2.60 8.90
C GLU A 30 8.34 -2.98 7.49
N TYR A 31 8.11 -4.26 7.25
CA TYR A 31 7.60 -4.78 5.99
C TYR A 31 6.20 -4.22 5.68
N SER A 32 5.28 -4.24 6.63
CA SER A 32 3.92 -3.68 6.49
C SER A 32 3.95 -2.18 6.17
N ALA A 33 4.73 -1.40 6.93
CA ALA A 33 4.87 0.04 6.73
C ALA A 33 5.55 0.38 5.38
N LYS A 34 6.60 -0.37 5.00
CA LYS A 34 7.34 -0.14 3.76
C LYS A 34 6.57 -0.60 2.53
N TYR A 35 5.85 -1.70 2.59
CA TYR A 35 5.29 -2.36 1.40
C TYR A 35 3.76 -2.21 1.27
N HIS A 36 2.99 -2.18 2.37
CA HIS A 36 1.52 -2.28 2.31
C HIS A 36 0.72 -1.01 2.64
N ARG A 37 1.35 0.07 3.12
CA ARG A 37 0.66 1.37 3.32
C ARG A 37 0.58 2.21 2.04
N ILE A 38 0.02 1.67 0.97
CA ILE A 38 -0.15 2.38 -0.31
C ILE A 38 -1.62 2.45 -0.70
N ASN A 39 -2.09 3.64 -1.08
CA ASN A 39 -3.39 3.77 -1.72
C ASN A 39 -3.27 3.22 -3.16
N PRO A 40 -4.11 2.25 -3.58
CA PRO A 40 -4.02 1.55 -4.88
C PRO A 40 -4.46 2.41 -6.08
N VAL A 41 -4.71 3.71 -5.87
CA VAL A 41 -4.99 4.65 -6.96
C VAL A 41 -3.71 4.88 -7.77
N GLY A 42 -3.75 4.44 -9.02
CA GLY A 42 -2.75 4.73 -10.04
C GLY A 42 -3.04 6.05 -10.77
N SER A 43 -2.01 6.59 -11.41
CA SER A 43 -2.11 7.77 -12.27
C SER A 43 -2.94 7.52 -13.53
N ASP A 44 -3.11 6.28 -13.96
CA ASP A 44 -3.98 5.86 -15.06
C ASP A 44 -5.45 6.21 -14.78
N LYS A 45 -5.95 5.86 -13.59
CA LYS A 45 -7.31 6.18 -13.13
C LYS A 45 -7.51 7.69 -13.02
N ILE A 46 -6.50 8.40 -12.50
CA ILE A 46 -6.52 9.87 -12.39
C ILE A 46 -6.57 10.51 -13.78
N LEU A 47 -5.67 10.15 -14.68
CA LEU A 47 -5.59 10.73 -16.02
C LEU A 47 -6.81 10.40 -16.88
N LYS A 48 -7.44 9.23 -16.66
CA LYS A 48 -8.73 8.91 -17.25
C LYS A 48 -9.78 9.96 -16.88
N LEU A 49 -9.99 10.22 -15.59
CA LEU A 49 -10.97 11.21 -15.14
C LEU A 49 -10.58 12.64 -15.57
N MET A 50 -9.29 13.00 -15.53
CA MET A 50 -8.84 14.30 -16.07
C MET A 50 -9.13 14.43 -17.57
N SER A 51 -9.06 13.33 -18.33
CA SER A 51 -9.36 13.33 -19.77
C SER A 51 -10.84 13.50 -20.07
N GLU A 52 -11.70 13.13 -19.12
CA GLU A 52 -13.16 13.28 -19.14
C GLU A 52 -13.62 14.67 -18.64
N GLY A 53 -12.70 15.50 -18.14
CA GLY A 53 -12.96 16.89 -17.77
C GLY A 53 -13.20 17.13 -16.26
N PHE A 54 -13.05 16.10 -15.43
CA PHE A 54 -13.20 16.25 -13.98
C PHE A 54 -12.09 17.12 -13.37
N SER A 55 -12.48 17.96 -12.41
CA SER A 55 -11.58 18.75 -11.58
C SER A 55 -10.78 17.87 -10.60
N PRO A 56 -9.62 18.34 -10.10
CA PRO A 56 -8.84 17.60 -9.11
C PRO A 56 -9.64 17.24 -7.85
N GLU A 57 -10.55 18.10 -7.42
CA GLU A 57 -11.43 17.90 -6.27
C GLU A 57 -12.41 16.74 -6.52
N GLU A 58 -13.12 16.77 -7.64
CA GLU A 58 -14.05 15.68 -8.03
C GLU A 58 -13.33 14.35 -8.23
N ILE A 59 -12.09 14.37 -8.71
CA ILE A 59 -11.26 13.16 -8.86
C ILE A 59 -10.92 12.58 -7.50
N CYS A 60 -10.55 13.44 -6.53
CA CYS A 60 -10.24 13.01 -5.17
C CYS A 60 -11.45 12.34 -4.51
N GLU A 61 -12.65 12.90 -4.71
CA GLU A 61 -13.91 12.31 -4.23
C GLU A 61 -14.20 10.97 -4.91
N LYS A 62 -14.17 10.90 -6.25
CA LYS A 62 -14.47 9.67 -7.01
C LYS A 62 -13.51 8.51 -6.73
N LEU A 63 -12.24 8.83 -6.45
CA LEU A 63 -11.20 7.83 -6.19
C LEU A 63 -10.95 7.62 -4.70
N GLU A 64 -11.73 8.25 -3.83
CA GLU A 64 -11.58 8.21 -2.37
C GLU A 64 -10.12 8.41 -1.94
N CYS A 65 -9.48 9.44 -2.50
CA CYS A 65 -8.07 9.74 -2.27
C CYS A 65 -7.85 11.20 -1.89
N THR A 66 -6.73 11.48 -1.24
CA THR A 66 -6.37 12.85 -0.87
C THR A 66 -5.69 13.56 -2.04
N SER A 67 -5.74 14.90 -2.03
CA SER A 67 -5.00 15.72 -3.01
C SER A 67 -3.48 15.46 -2.99
N GLY A 68 -2.93 15.05 -1.84
CA GLY A 68 -1.53 14.62 -1.72
C GLY A 68 -1.23 13.35 -2.51
N ILE A 69 -2.13 12.36 -2.48
CA ILE A 69 -2.03 11.14 -3.28
C ILE A 69 -2.11 11.49 -4.76
N LEU A 70 -3.11 12.27 -5.17
CA LEU A 70 -3.29 12.70 -6.57
C LEU A 70 -2.00 13.35 -7.12
N LYS A 71 -1.43 14.31 -6.36
CA LYS A 71 -0.19 15.00 -6.74
C LYS A 71 1.01 14.05 -6.80
N ASP A 72 1.15 13.14 -5.84
CA ASP A 72 2.23 12.16 -5.80
C ASP A 72 2.19 11.21 -7.02
N ARG A 73 1.02 10.64 -7.34
CA ARG A 73 0.85 9.74 -8.50
C ARG A 73 1.22 10.43 -9.80
N LEU A 74 0.72 11.65 -10.02
CA LEU A 74 1.07 12.42 -11.21
C LEU A 74 2.55 12.78 -11.24
N LYS A 75 3.17 13.07 -10.09
CA LYS A 75 4.61 13.36 -10.01
C LYS A 75 5.46 12.16 -10.40
N ARG A 76 5.15 10.97 -9.87
CA ARG A 76 5.89 9.72 -10.16
C ARG A 76 5.84 9.36 -11.63
N THR A 77 4.66 9.36 -12.24
CA THR A 77 4.52 9.08 -13.67
C THR A 77 5.22 10.13 -14.54
N LYS A 78 5.19 11.42 -14.15
CA LYS A 78 5.98 12.45 -14.84
C LYS A 78 7.47 12.19 -14.77
N GLN A 79 7.99 11.75 -13.62
CA GLN A 79 9.40 11.40 -13.46
C GLN A 79 9.77 10.20 -14.34
N GLU A 80 8.95 9.15 -14.34
CA GLU A 80 9.18 7.94 -15.14
C GLU A 80 9.17 8.22 -16.65
N LEU A 81 8.25 9.08 -17.11
CA LEU A 81 8.14 9.46 -18.52
C LEU A 81 9.03 10.65 -18.92
N ASN A 82 9.80 11.22 -17.98
CA ASN A 82 10.57 12.46 -18.16
C ASN A 82 9.72 13.64 -18.72
N ILE A 83 8.48 13.76 -18.25
CA ILE A 83 7.52 14.79 -18.66
C ILE A 83 7.48 15.92 -17.62
N LYS A 84 7.53 17.17 -18.08
CA LYS A 84 7.65 18.33 -17.18
C LYS A 84 6.32 18.75 -16.53
N ASN A 85 5.21 18.67 -17.28
CA ASN A 85 3.93 19.22 -16.81
C ASN A 85 2.75 18.27 -17.06
N THR A 86 1.66 18.52 -16.33
CA THR A 86 0.46 17.67 -16.37
C THR A 86 -0.26 17.74 -17.72
N LYS A 87 -0.19 18.86 -18.46
CA LYS A 87 -0.79 18.98 -19.80
C LYS A 87 -0.12 18.02 -20.80
N GLN A 88 1.21 17.96 -20.78
CA GLN A 88 1.98 17.01 -21.59
C GLN A 88 1.67 15.56 -21.20
N LEU A 89 1.58 15.28 -19.89
CA LEU A 89 1.24 13.94 -19.41
C LEU A 89 -0.18 13.53 -19.87
N LEU A 90 -1.14 14.45 -19.81
CA LEU A 90 -2.50 14.19 -20.28
C LEU A 90 -2.55 13.97 -21.79
N ALA A 91 -1.79 14.74 -22.58
CA ALA A 91 -1.67 14.53 -24.02
C ALA A 91 -1.06 13.16 -24.35
N TYR A 92 0.00 12.76 -23.63
CA TYR A 92 0.61 11.44 -23.73
C TYR A 92 -0.40 10.33 -23.42
N TYR A 93 -1.16 10.46 -22.33
CA TYR A 93 -2.20 9.51 -21.96
C TYR A 93 -3.30 9.42 -23.02
N LYS A 94 -3.78 10.54 -23.56
CA LYS A 94 -4.81 10.56 -24.61
C LYS A 94 -4.35 9.80 -25.87
N LYS A 95 -3.07 9.90 -26.23
CA LYS A 95 -2.47 9.22 -27.39
C LYS A 95 -2.23 7.72 -27.15
N ASN A 96 -1.64 7.36 -26.01
CA ASN A 96 -1.15 6.00 -25.77
C ASN A 96 -2.13 5.12 -24.98
N LYS A 97 -3.04 5.72 -24.21
CA LYS A 97 -3.98 5.08 -23.26
C LYS A 97 -3.36 4.27 -22.12
N LYS A 98 -2.10 3.84 -22.26
CA LYS A 98 -1.29 3.20 -21.22
C LYS A 98 -0.18 4.13 -20.76
N ILE A 99 0.05 4.12 -19.46
CA ILE A 99 1.12 4.89 -18.80
C ILE A 99 1.73 4.06 -17.66
N PRO A 100 3.02 4.25 -17.33
CA PRO A 100 3.59 3.69 -16.13
C PRO A 100 3.03 4.37 -14.88
N LEU A 101 2.83 3.61 -13.81
CA LEU A 101 2.30 4.14 -12.55
C LEU A 101 3.39 4.81 -11.69
N GLY A 102 4.64 4.47 -11.98
CA GLY A 102 5.86 4.97 -11.34
C GLY A 102 7.01 4.02 -11.69
N ASP A 103 8.02 3.97 -10.81
CA ASP A 103 9.06 2.96 -10.92
C ASP A 103 8.48 1.53 -10.78
N ALA A 104 9.22 0.51 -11.23
CA ALA A 104 8.76 -0.87 -11.25
C ALA A 104 8.37 -1.41 -9.86
N VAL A 105 9.03 -0.94 -8.79
CA VAL A 105 8.73 -1.36 -7.41
C VAL A 105 7.40 -0.77 -6.96
N PHE A 106 7.17 0.50 -7.27
CA PHE A 106 5.94 1.21 -6.96
C PHE A 106 4.74 0.65 -7.73
N GLU A 107 4.91 0.36 -9.01
CA GLU A 107 3.87 -0.22 -9.86
C GLU A 107 3.44 -1.60 -9.34
N LYS A 108 4.41 -2.47 -9.03
CA LYS A 108 4.13 -3.79 -8.44
C LYS A 108 3.32 -3.66 -7.14
N ARG A 109 3.68 -2.73 -6.27
CA ARG A 109 2.97 -2.50 -5.00
C ARG A 109 1.54 -2.02 -5.18
N ILE A 110 1.28 -1.12 -6.13
CA ILE A 110 -0.10 -0.69 -6.44
C ILE A 110 -0.92 -1.89 -6.90
N ILE A 111 -0.38 -2.70 -7.82
CA ILE A 111 -1.09 -3.86 -8.39
C ILE A 111 -1.38 -4.91 -7.31
N GLU A 112 -0.39 -5.23 -6.46
CA GLU A 112 -0.56 -6.17 -5.35
C GLU A 112 -1.61 -5.68 -4.36
N THR A 113 -1.60 -4.39 -4.01
CA THR A 113 -2.55 -3.82 -3.06
C THR A 113 -3.97 -3.77 -3.63
N ASP A 114 -4.13 -3.38 -4.91
CA ASP A 114 -5.43 -3.39 -5.61
C ASP A 114 -5.99 -4.82 -5.69
N SER A 115 -5.12 -5.81 -5.95
CA SER A 115 -5.49 -7.23 -5.98
C SER A 115 -5.93 -7.75 -4.61
N LEU A 116 -5.19 -7.39 -3.55
CA LEU A 116 -5.52 -7.76 -2.17
C LEU A 116 -6.85 -7.16 -1.73
N ILE A 117 -7.09 -5.88 -2.02
CA ILE A 117 -8.37 -5.22 -1.71
C ILE A 117 -9.52 -5.92 -2.42
N LYS A 118 -9.39 -6.21 -3.73
CA LYS A 118 -10.40 -6.96 -4.48
C LYS A 118 -10.67 -8.34 -3.88
N LEU A 119 -9.62 -9.05 -3.49
CA LEU A 119 -9.74 -10.36 -2.85
C LEU A 119 -10.50 -10.25 -1.52
N VAL A 120 -10.13 -9.28 -0.68
CA VAL A 120 -10.81 -9.01 0.60
C VAL A 120 -12.27 -8.62 0.39
N THR A 121 -12.58 -7.77 -0.58
CA THR A 121 -13.95 -7.38 -0.91
C THR A 121 -14.77 -8.57 -1.41
N LYS A 122 -14.15 -9.49 -2.17
CA LYS A 122 -14.84 -10.66 -2.75
C LYS A 122 -15.06 -11.79 -1.75
N GLU A 123 -14.01 -12.20 -1.04
CA GLU A 123 -14.01 -13.39 -0.19
C GLU A 123 -14.31 -13.06 1.28
N GLY A 124 -14.10 -11.80 1.69
CA GLY A 124 -14.24 -11.35 3.06
C GLY A 124 -12.98 -11.59 3.89
N ILE A 125 -12.56 -10.56 4.63
CA ILE A 125 -11.32 -10.61 5.45
C ILE A 125 -11.32 -11.78 6.44
N LYS A 126 -12.45 -12.08 7.07
CA LYS A 126 -12.58 -13.16 8.06
C LYS A 126 -12.26 -14.52 7.45
N LYS A 127 -12.84 -14.81 6.28
CA LYS A 127 -12.62 -16.07 5.56
C LYS A 127 -11.15 -16.23 5.19
N LEU A 128 -10.57 -15.18 4.59
CA LEU A 128 -9.16 -15.18 4.18
C LEU A 128 -8.18 -15.38 5.35
N ILE A 129 -8.49 -14.83 6.52
CA ILE A 129 -7.68 -15.05 7.73
C ILE A 129 -7.82 -16.52 8.18
N LEU A 130 -9.04 -17.03 8.33
CA LEU A 130 -9.28 -18.37 8.85
C LEU A 130 -8.77 -19.49 7.94
N GLU A 131 -8.78 -19.27 6.63
CA GLU A 131 -8.24 -20.20 5.62
C GLU A 131 -6.73 -20.05 5.41
N SER A 132 -6.09 -19.08 6.07
CA SER A 132 -4.64 -18.89 5.97
C SER A 132 -3.91 -20.05 6.63
N GLU A 133 -2.92 -20.61 5.91
CA GLU A 133 -1.99 -21.62 6.46
C GLU A 133 -1.28 -21.11 7.73
N LEU A 134 -1.14 -19.78 7.88
CA LEU A 134 -0.56 -19.15 9.07
C LEU A 134 -1.40 -19.38 10.33
N MET A 135 -2.71 -19.63 10.21
CA MET A 135 -3.55 -19.97 11.37
C MET A 135 -3.10 -21.25 12.05
N GLY A 136 -2.52 -22.20 11.31
CA GLY A 136 -1.96 -23.43 11.89
C GLY A 136 -0.75 -23.20 12.78
N TYR A 137 -0.11 -22.02 12.68
CA TYR A 137 0.99 -21.61 13.55
C TYR A 137 0.52 -20.81 14.78
N LEU A 138 -0.76 -20.44 14.83
CA LEU A 138 -1.37 -19.72 15.96
C LEU A 138 -1.98 -20.72 16.94
N ASP A 139 -1.12 -21.36 17.72
CA ASP A 139 -1.50 -22.28 18.80
C ASP A 139 -1.35 -21.57 20.15
N ASP A 140 -2.45 -21.05 20.68
CA ASP A 140 -2.47 -20.30 21.95
C ASP A 140 -1.80 -21.09 23.09
N SER A 141 -1.94 -22.42 23.11
CA SER A 141 -1.36 -23.26 24.16
C SER A 141 0.18 -23.30 24.11
N LYS A 142 0.77 -23.16 22.92
CA LYS A 142 2.22 -23.07 22.72
C LYS A 142 2.73 -21.63 22.81
N ILE A 143 1.90 -20.66 22.43
CA ILE A 143 2.26 -19.23 22.47
C ILE A 143 2.26 -18.71 23.91
N PHE A 144 1.35 -19.19 24.74
CA PHE A 144 1.18 -18.78 26.12
C PHE A 144 1.53 -19.88 27.13
N SER A 145 2.31 -20.89 26.74
CA SER A 145 2.83 -21.87 27.70
C SER A 145 3.82 -21.19 28.65
N ASP A 146 3.64 -21.39 29.95
CA ASP A 146 4.55 -20.89 31.00
C ASP A 146 5.88 -21.65 31.10
N GLU A 147 6.09 -22.65 30.22
CA GLU A 147 7.34 -23.39 30.13
C GLU A 147 8.36 -22.63 29.25
N ILE A 148 9.35 -22.02 29.90
CA ILE A 148 10.58 -21.45 29.30
C ILE A 148 11.69 -22.50 29.39
#